data_AF-Q66S44-F1
#
_entry.id   AF-Q66S44-F1
#
_cell.length_a   1.000
_cell.length_b   1.000
_cell.length_c   1.000
_cell.angle_alpha   90.00
_cell.angle_beta   90.00
_cell.angle_gamma   90.00
#
_symmetry.space_group_name_H-M   'P 1'
#
loop_
_entity.id
_entity.type
_entity.pdbx_description
1 polymer ?
#
loop_
_entity_poly.entity_id
_entity_poly.type
_entity_poly.pdbx_seq_one_letter_code
_entity_poly.pdbx_strand_id
1 'polypeptide(L)'
;MKTFAFLAATAALAQKKNKNNYNNNNNNYNSGSAYGDPHFMVSSNDQPAICFDYNPEANTQIELLRDPATSLEVMAETSSSGNLHHEEQVIMSKITLSTPSGAKITMDRDGLHLESAASDVAGEPHPFTGVFEYADAQIVEHKGANGGIDRAHIQVGEAVFIIKATKKGSMSFAIREPQGLSPRSTGLIGEFLEPNAYTVKFLDEDNAEIILNGGKLDATKKEFHRAAECWVVEDDLAQFNDLIKE
;
A
#
# COMPACT_ATOMS: atom_id res chain seq x y z
N MET A 1 39.31 -30.53 4.80
CA MET A 1 38.95 -29.62 3.69
C MET A 1 38.12 -30.40 2.68
N LYS A 2 36.80 -30.17 2.65
CA LYS A 2 35.90 -30.82 1.68
C LYS A 2 35.53 -29.79 0.62
N THR A 3 36.10 -29.97 -0.56
CA THR A 3 35.86 -29.19 -1.77
C THR A 3 34.53 -29.66 -2.36
N PHE A 4 33.54 -28.76 -2.47
CA PHE A 4 32.31 -29.03 -3.23
C PHE A 4 32.50 -28.49 -4.65
N ALA A 5 32.58 -29.42 -5.60
CA ALA A 5 32.53 -29.13 -7.03
C ALA A 5 31.07 -28.88 -7.44
N PHE A 6 30.77 -27.70 -7.98
CA PHE A 6 29.52 -27.45 -8.69
C PHE A 6 29.65 -27.97 -10.13
N LEU A 7 28.88 -29.01 -10.47
CA LEU A 7 28.66 -29.40 -11.85
C LEU A 7 27.80 -28.33 -12.55
N ALA A 8 28.35 -27.75 -13.61
CA ALA A 8 27.58 -27.09 -14.65
C ALA A 8 27.02 -28.15 -15.60
N ALA A 9 25.71 -28.12 -15.84
CA ALA A 9 25.08 -28.82 -16.95
C ALA A 9 24.13 -27.84 -17.66
N THR A 10 24.59 -27.29 -18.77
CA THR A 10 23.80 -26.57 -19.75
C THR A 10 23.12 -27.56 -20.69
N ALA A 11 21.79 -27.57 -20.71
CA ALA A 11 20.98 -27.83 -21.90
C ALA A 11 19.51 -27.57 -21.57
N ALA A 12 18.94 -26.49 -22.12
CA ALA A 12 17.49 -26.34 -22.22
C ALA A 12 17.13 -26.03 -23.67
N LEU A 13 16.47 -27.01 -24.29
CA LEU A 13 15.83 -26.95 -25.59
C LEU A 13 14.81 -25.81 -25.62
N ALA A 14 14.89 -24.98 -26.66
CA ALA A 14 13.90 -23.97 -26.97
C ALA A 14 12.59 -24.63 -27.42
N GLN A 15 11.58 -24.62 -26.55
CA GLN A 15 10.19 -24.86 -26.93
C GLN A 15 9.42 -23.53 -26.88
N LYS A 16 8.97 -23.09 -28.07
CA LYS A 16 7.96 -22.04 -28.26
C LYS A 16 6.74 -22.36 -27.37
N LYS A 17 6.48 -21.53 -26.38
CA LYS A 17 5.19 -21.50 -25.67
C LYS A 17 4.58 -20.11 -25.80
N ASN A 18 3.34 -20.09 -26.30
CA ASN A 18 2.38 -19.01 -26.15
C ASN A 18 2.45 -18.46 -24.72
N LYS A 19 2.90 -17.23 -24.55
CA LYS A 19 2.80 -16.51 -23.27
C LYS A 19 1.50 -15.72 -23.28
N ASN A 20 0.42 -16.38 -22.86
CA ASN A 20 -0.63 -15.70 -22.12
C ASN A 20 0.05 -15.19 -20.84
N ASN A 21 0.30 -13.89 -20.79
CA ASN A 21 1.04 -13.25 -19.71
C ASN A 21 0.09 -13.08 -18.52
N TYR A 22 -0.25 -14.19 -17.86
CA TYR A 22 -0.83 -14.19 -16.52
C TYR A 22 0.27 -13.77 -15.56
N ASN A 23 0.38 -12.48 -15.32
CA ASN A 23 1.28 -11.92 -14.32
C ASN A 23 0.58 -12.01 -12.96
N ASN A 24 0.54 -13.24 -12.42
CA ASN A 24 0.01 -13.56 -11.11
C ASN A 24 1.02 -13.07 -10.06
N ASN A 25 1.02 -11.76 -9.79
CA ASN A 25 1.79 -11.17 -8.71
C ASN A 25 0.94 -11.27 -7.43
N ASN A 26 0.79 -12.51 -6.97
CA ASN A 26 0.16 -12.85 -5.70
C ASN A 26 1.13 -12.46 -4.57
N ASN A 27 1.27 -11.15 -4.36
CA ASN A 27 1.94 -10.62 -3.18
C ASN A 27 0.90 -10.68 -2.06
N ASN A 28 1.09 -11.61 -1.12
CA ASN A 28 0.44 -11.58 0.19
C ASN A 28 0.83 -10.26 0.86
N TYR A 29 0.05 -9.20 0.63
CA TYR A 29 0.04 -8.02 1.47
C TYR A 29 -0.75 -8.43 2.71
N ASN A 30 -0.05 -8.75 3.81
CA ASN A 30 -0.66 -9.24 5.05
C ASN A 30 -1.36 -8.13 5.85
N SER A 31 -1.68 -7.01 5.21
CA SER A 31 -2.37 -5.85 5.74
C SER A 31 -2.62 -4.88 4.59
N GLY A 32 -3.59 -3.98 4.72
CA GLY A 32 -4.14 -3.24 3.60
C GLY A 32 -3.20 -2.33 2.79
N SER A 33 -3.73 -1.90 1.66
CA SER A 33 -3.01 -1.21 0.60
C SER A 33 -3.91 -0.27 -0.19
N ALA A 34 -3.32 0.79 -0.72
CA ALA A 34 -3.92 1.77 -1.61
C ALA A 34 -3.12 1.86 -2.91
N TYR A 35 -3.77 1.79 -4.07
CA TYR A 35 -3.11 1.64 -5.37
C TYR A 35 -3.39 2.79 -6.32
N GLY A 36 -3.01 4.01 -5.97
CA GLY A 36 -3.37 5.17 -6.78
C GLY A 36 -4.88 5.32 -6.96
N ASP A 37 -5.30 6.32 -7.72
CA ASP A 37 -6.43 7.22 -7.44
C ASP A 37 -7.86 6.68 -7.32
N PRO A 38 -8.45 6.70 -6.11
CA PRO A 38 -7.91 6.06 -4.93
C PRO A 38 -8.67 4.74 -4.71
N HIS A 39 -8.03 3.66 -5.16
CA HIS A 39 -8.48 2.27 -5.05
C HIS A 39 -7.79 1.63 -3.85
N PHE A 40 -8.55 0.99 -2.99
CA PHE A 40 -8.03 0.31 -1.80
C PHE A 40 -8.28 -1.18 -1.90
N MET A 41 -7.34 -1.93 -1.34
CA MET A 41 -7.48 -3.36 -1.09
C MET A 41 -6.99 -3.63 0.33
N VAL A 42 -7.87 -4.16 1.15
CA VAL A 42 -7.60 -4.52 2.53
C VAL A 42 -7.78 -6.02 2.70
N SER A 43 -6.84 -6.64 3.41
CA SER A 43 -6.89 -8.04 3.79
C SER A 43 -6.16 -8.22 5.10
N SER A 44 -6.64 -9.14 5.92
CA SER A 44 -5.99 -9.56 7.15
C SER A 44 -5.82 -11.08 7.14
N ASN A 45 -5.02 -11.60 8.08
CA ASN A 45 -4.86 -13.04 8.21
C ASN A 45 -6.23 -13.68 8.44
N ASP A 46 -6.54 -14.70 7.65
CA ASP A 46 -7.80 -15.48 7.70
C ASP A 46 -9.06 -14.75 7.22
N GLN A 47 -8.94 -13.57 6.58
CA GLN A 47 -10.07 -12.83 6.02
C GLN A 47 -9.95 -12.57 4.51
N PRO A 48 -11.00 -12.77 3.71
CA PRO A 48 -10.97 -12.50 2.27
C PRO A 48 -10.68 -11.02 1.98
N ALA A 49 -9.95 -10.73 0.90
CA ALA A 49 -9.67 -9.35 0.52
C ALA A 49 -10.94 -8.58 0.15
N ILE A 50 -11.04 -7.35 0.66
CA ILE A 50 -12.06 -6.36 0.30
C ILE A 50 -11.40 -5.30 -0.56
N CYS A 51 -12.08 -4.87 -1.61
CA CYS A 51 -11.68 -3.74 -2.42
C CYS A 51 -12.77 -2.67 -2.45
N PHE A 52 -12.37 -1.41 -2.48
CA PHE A 52 -13.29 -0.29 -2.56
C PHE A 52 -12.61 0.93 -3.17
N ASP A 53 -13.43 1.81 -3.76
CA ASP A 53 -12.99 3.14 -4.16
C ASP A 53 -13.20 4.12 -3.02
N TYR A 54 -12.30 5.08 -2.86
CA TYR A 54 -12.55 6.25 -2.02
C TYR A 54 -12.74 7.43 -2.97
N ASN A 55 -13.68 8.33 -2.70
CA ASN A 55 -13.88 9.53 -3.52
C ASN A 55 -13.63 10.79 -2.69
N PRO A 56 -12.36 11.09 -2.38
CA PRO A 56 -12.00 12.30 -1.65
C PRO A 56 -12.24 13.53 -2.49
N GLU A 57 -12.47 14.66 -1.83
CA GLU A 57 -12.35 15.96 -2.49
C GLU A 57 -10.88 16.22 -2.85
N ALA A 58 -10.64 16.98 -3.92
CA ALA A 58 -9.29 17.42 -4.27
C ALA A 58 -8.70 18.35 -3.21
N ASN A 59 -7.38 18.30 -3.03
CA ASN A 59 -6.64 19.14 -2.08
C ASN A 59 -7.04 18.88 -0.62
N THR A 60 -7.39 17.63 -0.30
CA THR A 60 -7.66 17.18 1.06
C THR A 60 -6.59 16.21 1.54
N GLN A 61 -6.60 15.94 2.85
CA GLN A 61 -5.75 14.92 3.46
C GLN A 61 -6.59 13.71 3.82
N ILE A 62 -6.02 12.53 3.57
CA ILE A 62 -6.57 11.23 3.95
C ILE A 62 -5.66 10.63 5.00
N GLU A 63 -6.22 10.30 6.17
CA GLU A 63 -5.52 9.47 7.14
C GLU A 63 -5.57 8.02 6.67
N LEU A 64 -4.44 7.52 6.16
CA LEU A 64 -4.33 6.13 5.72
C LEU A 64 -4.11 5.20 6.91
N LEU A 65 -3.27 5.63 7.85
CA LEU A 65 -2.92 4.89 9.05
C LEU A 65 -2.55 5.87 10.16
N ARG A 66 -3.06 5.64 11.37
CA ARG A 66 -2.54 6.24 12.60
C ARG A 66 -2.43 5.16 13.66
N ASP A 67 -1.24 4.93 14.18
CA ASP A 67 -1.02 4.05 15.32
C ASP A 67 -0.78 4.88 16.60
N PRO A 68 -1.78 5.01 17.48
CA PRO A 68 -1.67 5.84 18.68
C PRO A 68 -0.70 5.25 19.73
N ALA A 69 -0.30 3.97 19.63
CA ALA A 69 0.64 3.39 20.58
C ALA A 69 2.09 3.80 20.28
N THR A 70 2.43 3.92 18.99
CA THR A 70 3.79 4.26 18.53
C THR A 70 3.91 5.71 18.09
N SER A 71 2.78 6.41 17.90
CA SER A 71 2.69 7.73 17.24
C SER A 71 3.08 7.71 15.76
N LEU A 72 3.14 6.52 15.13
CA LEU A 72 3.35 6.39 13.70
C LEU A 72 2.09 6.82 12.95
N GLU A 73 2.25 7.60 11.88
CA GLU A 73 1.14 8.13 11.08
C GLU A 73 1.51 8.09 9.60
N VAL A 74 0.53 7.78 8.75
CA VAL A 74 0.63 7.87 7.30
C VAL A 74 -0.54 8.67 6.77
N MET A 75 -0.21 9.79 6.12
CA MET A 75 -1.18 10.68 5.49
C MET A 75 -0.98 10.67 3.98
N ALA A 76 -2.07 10.72 3.22
CA ALA A 76 -2.03 11.03 1.79
C ALA A 76 -2.62 12.43 1.54
N GLU A 77 -2.01 13.19 0.64
CA GLU A 77 -2.57 14.43 0.10
C GLU A 77 -3.19 14.15 -1.26
N THR A 78 -4.38 14.69 -1.50
CA THR A 78 -5.05 14.57 -2.80
C THR A 78 -4.87 15.82 -3.65
N SER A 79 -4.92 15.68 -4.97
CA SER A 79 -4.92 16.82 -5.89
C SER A 79 -5.76 16.52 -7.13
N SER A 80 -6.18 17.56 -7.84
CA SER A 80 -6.87 17.35 -9.11
C SER A 80 -5.88 16.95 -10.23
N SER A 81 -6.20 15.82 -10.83
CA SER A 81 -5.91 15.30 -12.17
C SER A 81 -5.95 16.28 -13.32
N GLY A 82 -5.25 17.40 -13.30
CA GLY A 82 -5.25 18.36 -14.41
C GLY A 82 -4.59 17.82 -15.68
N ASN A 83 -5.27 16.96 -16.44
CA ASN A 83 -4.91 16.62 -17.81
C ASN A 83 -5.94 17.24 -18.76
N LEU A 84 -5.46 18.03 -19.75
CA LEU A 84 -6.25 18.82 -20.72
C LEU A 84 -7.31 18.04 -21.55
N HIS A 85 -7.46 16.73 -21.36
CA HIS A 85 -8.31 15.86 -22.19
C HIS A 85 -9.14 14.82 -21.42
N HIS A 86 -9.14 14.82 -20.09
CA HIS A 86 -9.97 13.93 -19.29
C HIS A 86 -10.64 14.71 -18.14
N GLU A 87 -11.79 14.22 -17.68
CA GLU A 87 -12.45 14.72 -16.48
C GLU A 87 -11.45 14.80 -15.31
N GLU A 88 -11.60 15.82 -14.48
CA GLU A 88 -10.76 16.04 -13.30
C GLU A 88 -10.84 14.83 -12.36
N GLN A 89 -9.86 13.93 -12.43
CA GLN A 89 -9.76 12.79 -11.51
C GLN A 89 -9.03 13.24 -10.25
N VAL A 90 -9.60 13.01 -9.06
CA VAL A 90 -8.88 13.29 -7.80
C VAL A 90 -7.85 12.19 -7.57
N ILE A 91 -6.60 12.60 -7.35
CA ILE A 91 -5.45 11.70 -7.24
C ILE A 91 -4.77 11.78 -5.88
N MET A 92 -4.19 10.70 -5.38
CA MET A 92 -3.21 10.75 -4.27
C MET A 92 -1.89 11.28 -4.82
N SER A 93 -1.55 12.54 -4.56
CA SER A 93 -0.36 13.19 -5.13
C SER A 93 0.89 13.06 -4.27
N LYS A 94 0.71 12.82 -2.97
CA LYS A 94 1.78 12.75 -1.97
C LYS A 94 1.39 11.80 -0.86
N ILE A 95 2.36 11.05 -0.34
CA ILE A 95 2.22 10.28 0.89
C ILE A 95 3.32 10.69 1.85
N THR A 96 2.96 10.99 3.09
CA THR A 96 3.89 11.30 4.18
C THR A 96 3.75 10.27 5.28
N LEU A 97 4.85 9.60 5.61
CA LEU A 97 4.98 8.75 6.79
C LEU A 97 5.70 9.55 7.88
N SER A 98 5.02 9.76 9.00
CA SER A 98 5.58 10.32 10.23
C SER A 98 5.97 9.17 11.16
N THR A 99 7.24 9.12 11.54
CA THR A 99 7.82 8.09 12.41
C THR A 99 7.64 8.44 13.89
N PRO A 100 7.77 7.46 14.82
CA PRO A 100 7.76 7.70 16.26
C PRO A 100 8.77 8.73 16.75
N SER A 101 9.95 8.82 16.10
CA SER A 101 10.97 9.84 16.41
C SER A 101 10.58 11.27 15.98
N GLY A 102 9.51 11.42 15.20
CA GLY A 102 9.06 12.69 14.63
C GLY A 102 9.66 13.02 13.26
N ALA A 103 10.45 12.12 12.67
CA ALA A 103 10.93 12.28 11.30
C ALA A 103 9.80 12.03 10.30
N LYS A 104 9.79 12.80 9.20
CA LYS A 104 8.84 12.71 8.10
C LYS A 104 9.53 12.21 6.85
N ILE A 105 8.98 11.14 6.28
CA ILE A 105 9.42 10.52 5.04
C ILE A 105 8.29 10.73 4.03
N THR A 106 8.50 11.65 3.09
CA THR A 106 7.50 12.06 2.12
C THR A 106 7.87 11.57 0.73
N MET A 107 6.91 11.02 0.00
CA MET A 107 7.08 10.70 -1.41
C MET A 107 6.03 11.39 -2.26
N ASP A 108 6.48 12.04 -3.32
CA ASP A 108 5.63 12.68 -4.34
C ASP A 108 6.20 12.47 -5.75
N ARG A 109 5.81 13.31 -6.72
CA ARG A 109 6.24 13.20 -8.13
C ARG A 109 7.71 13.51 -8.33
N ASP A 110 8.33 14.27 -7.43
CA ASP A 110 9.73 14.69 -7.53
C ASP A 110 10.68 13.69 -6.85
N GLY A 111 10.16 12.86 -5.94
CA GLY A 111 10.89 11.74 -5.36
C GLY A 111 10.63 11.58 -3.87
N LEU A 112 11.65 11.09 -3.17
CA LEU A 112 11.65 10.91 -1.72
C LEU A 112 12.26 12.15 -1.05
N HIS A 113 11.57 12.69 -0.04
CA HIS A 113 11.99 13.84 0.74
C HIS A 113 12.02 13.45 2.22
N LEU A 114 13.09 13.84 2.90
CA LEU A 114 13.37 13.47 4.29
C LEU A 114 13.46 14.73 5.15
N GLU A 115 12.61 14.83 6.17
CA GLU A 115 12.57 15.99 7.07
C GLU A 115 12.57 15.53 8.53
N SER A 116 13.37 16.17 9.38
CA SER A 116 13.38 15.92 10.83
C SER A 116 13.74 17.19 11.59
N ALA A 117 13.06 17.40 12.74
CA ALA A 117 13.37 18.49 13.65
C ALA A 117 14.74 18.33 14.33
N ALA A 118 15.24 17.09 14.45
CA ALA A 118 16.52 16.78 15.10
C ALA A 118 17.73 17.02 14.18
N SER A 119 17.53 17.54 12.97
CA SER A 119 18.59 17.66 11.94
C SER A 119 19.25 16.32 11.62
N ASP A 120 18.47 15.24 11.62
CA ASP A 120 18.95 13.92 11.24
C ASP A 120 19.52 13.93 9.82
N VAL A 121 20.64 13.24 9.63
CA VAL A 121 21.31 13.11 8.34
C VAL A 121 21.12 11.67 7.87
N ALA A 122 20.68 11.50 6.63
CA ALA A 122 20.58 10.18 6.01
C ALA A 122 21.97 9.53 5.97
N GLY A 123 22.04 8.28 6.43
CA GLY A 123 23.25 7.48 6.33
C GLY A 123 23.63 7.17 4.88
N GLU A 124 24.87 6.72 4.68
CA GLU A 124 25.30 6.22 3.37
C GLU A 124 24.59 4.89 3.05
N PRO A 125 24.02 4.72 1.84
CA PRO A 125 23.41 3.45 1.44
C PRO A 125 24.40 2.29 1.46
N HIS A 126 23.99 1.20 2.09
CA HIS A 126 24.78 -0.02 2.13
C HIS A 126 25.01 -0.56 0.71
N PRO A 127 26.26 -0.89 0.31
CA PRO A 127 26.63 -1.10 -1.09
C PRO A 127 25.96 -2.30 -1.77
N PHE A 128 25.45 -3.27 -1.01
CA PHE A 128 24.82 -4.47 -1.55
C PHE A 128 23.30 -4.48 -1.48
N THR A 129 22.73 -3.78 -0.49
CA THR A 129 21.28 -3.80 -0.22
C THR A 129 20.61 -2.49 -0.59
N GLY A 130 21.36 -1.41 -0.70
CA GLY A 130 20.84 -0.05 -0.88
C GLY A 130 20.12 0.50 0.35
N VAL A 131 20.16 -0.22 1.48
CA VAL A 131 19.54 0.22 2.73
C VAL A 131 20.35 1.36 3.32
N PHE A 132 19.70 2.45 3.67
CA PHE A 132 20.25 3.50 4.51
C PHE A 132 19.34 3.77 5.70
N GLU A 133 19.89 4.38 6.74
CA GLU A 133 19.17 4.76 7.94
C GLU A 133 18.83 6.25 7.91
N TYR A 134 17.64 6.59 8.38
CA TYR A 134 17.20 7.96 8.60
C TYR A 134 16.34 8.02 9.85
N ALA A 135 16.80 8.74 10.87
CA ALA A 135 16.18 8.74 12.21
C ALA A 135 16.00 7.30 12.75
N ASP A 136 14.76 6.89 13.01
CA ASP A 136 14.37 5.55 13.46
C ASP A 136 13.84 4.64 12.33
N ALA A 137 14.10 5.00 11.07
CA ALA A 137 13.69 4.24 9.89
C ALA A 137 14.87 3.66 9.10
N GLN A 138 14.64 2.49 8.50
CA GLN A 138 15.49 1.91 7.46
C GLN A 138 14.80 2.02 6.10
N ILE A 139 15.51 2.55 5.11
CA ILE A 139 14.92 2.94 3.83
C ILE A 139 15.70 2.29 2.68
N VAL A 140 14.97 1.79 1.68
CA VAL A 140 15.51 1.37 0.38
C VAL A 140 14.77 2.09 -0.74
N GLU A 141 15.50 2.88 -1.51
CA GLU A 141 14.99 3.54 -2.71
C GLU A 141 15.12 2.64 -3.95
N HIS A 142 14.10 2.69 -4.80
CA HIS A 142 14.09 2.04 -6.11
C HIS A 142 13.87 3.10 -7.17
N LYS A 143 14.75 3.09 -8.18
CA LYS A 143 14.67 4.01 -9.31
C LYS A 143 13.76 3.45 -10.40
N GLY A 144 12.91 4.31 -10.93
CA GLY A 144 12.09 4.04 -12.10
C GLY A 144 12.89 4.14 -13.41
N ALA A 145 12.20 3.89 -14.52
CA ALA A 145 12.80 3.88 -15.86
C ALA A 145 13.40 5.25 -16.29
N ASN A 146 12.94 6.35 -15.69
CA ASN A 146 13.44 7.70 -15.92
C ASN A 146 14.63 8.07 -14.99
N GLY A 147 15.06 7.16 -14.12
CA GLY A 147 16.14 7.39 -13.15
C GLY A 147 15.71 8.10 -11.86
N GLY A 148 14.47 8.61 -11.77
CA GLY A 148 13.90 9.16 -10.54
C GLY A 148 13.46 8.05 -9.57
N ILE A 149 13.31 8.38 -8.28
CA ILE A 149 12.81 7.44 -7.28
C ILE A 149 11.33 7.20 -7.55
N ASP A 150 10.94 5.96 -7.85
CA ASP A 150 9.55 5.59 -8.11
C ASP A 150 8.95 4.65 -7.06
N ARG A 151 9.79 4.11 -6.16
CA ARG A 151 9.34 3.33 -5.01
C ARG A 151 10.31 3.44 -3.85
N ALA A 152 9.78 3.51 -2.64
CA ALA A 152 10.52 3.38 -1.39
C ALA A 152 9.97 2.19 -0.57
N HIS A 153 10.87 1.38 -0.02
CA HIS A 153 10.55 0.49 1.09
C HIS A 153 11.03 1.16 2.37
N ILE A 154 10.15 1.28 3.36
CA ILE A 154 10.41 1.99 4.60
C ILE A 154 10.08 1.03 5.73
N GLN A 155 11.06 0.74 6.59
CA GLN A 155 10.87 -0.06 7.79
C GLN A 155 10.99 0.85 9.01
N VAL A 156 10.01 0.78 9.92
CA VAL A 156 10.02 1.49 11.20
C VAL A 156 9.71 0.48 12.29
N GLY A 157 10.71 0.15 13.12
CA GLY A 157 10.64 -1.00 14.01
C GLY A 157 10.45 -2.31 13.22
N GLU A 158 9.36 -3.03 13.50
CA GLU A 158 8.99 -4.26 12.79
C GLU A 158 8.04 -4.02 11.61
N ALA A 159 7.49 -2.81 11.48
CA ALA A 159 6.50 -2.51 10.45
C ALA A 159 7.21 -2.14 9.13
N VAL A 160 6.73 -2.70 8.01
CA VAL A 160 7.29 -2.43 6.68
C VAL A 160 6.23 -1.86 5.75
N PHE A 161 6.55 -0.71 5.18
CA PHE A 161 5.70 0.06 4.27
C PHE A 161 6.32 0.12 2.87
N ILE A 162 5.45 0.24 1.87
CA ILE A 162 5.83 0.51 0.49
C ILE A 162 5.09 1.76 0.04
N ILE A 163 5.85 2.78 -0.38
CA ILE A 163 5.30 3.93 -1.09
C ILE A 163 5.81 3.87 -2.53
N LYS A 164 4.92 4.11 -3.50
CA LYS A 164 5.27 4.00 -4.92
C LYS A 164 4.56 5.03 -5.78
N ALA A 165 5.31 5.73 -6.62
CA ALA A 165 4.79 6.54 -7.70
C ALA A 165 4.27 5.66 -8.85
N THR A 166 3.11 6.01 -9.37
CA THR A 166 2.49 5.38 -10.53
C THR A 166 2.85 6.13 -11.80
N LYS A 167 2.73 5.47 -12.96
CA LYS A 167 2.98 6.10 -14.26
C LYS A 167 2.06 7.30 -14.56
N LYS A 168 0.91 7.39 -13.88
CA LYS A 168 -0.07 8.47 -14.04
C LYS A 168 0.22 9.67 -13.13
N GLY A 169 1.29 9.63 -12.32
CA GLY A 169 1.66 10.71 -11.40
C GLY A 169 0.99 10.63 -10.03
N SER A 170 0.17 9.61 -9.80
CA SER A 170 -0.42 9.27 -8.50
C SER A 170 0.52 8.43 -7.64
N MET A 171 0.29 8.41 -6.33
CA MET A 171 1.02 7.64 -5.33
C MET A 171 0.21 6.42 -4.86
N SER A 172 0.91 5.36 -4.50
CA SER A 172 0.36 4.14 -3.92
C SER A 172 1.06 3.83 -2.62
N PHE A 173 0.31 3.27 -1.68
CA PHE A 173 0.73 2.92 -0.34
C PHE A 173 0.44 1.44 -0.10
N ALA A 174 1.28 0.73 0.62
CA ALA A 174 0.93 -0.59 1.13
C ALA A 174 1.63 -0.84 2.45
N ILE A 175 0.91 -1.49 3.37
CA ILE A 175 1.51 -2.07 4.57
C ILE A 175 1.88 -3.51 4.20
N ARG A 176 3.17 -3.78 4.06
CA ARG A 176 3.67 -5.10 3.68
C ARG A 176 3.70 -6.03 4.89
N GLU A 177 4.22 -5.52 6.00
CA GLU A 177 4.39 -6.22 7.27
C GLU A 177 3.83 -5.32 8.36
N PRO A 178 2.65 -5.64 8.94
CA PRO A 178 2.03 -4.80 9.96
C PRO A 178 2.60 -5.05 11.37
N GLN A 179 3.56 -5.96 11.52
CA GLN A 179 4.17 -6.29 12.80
C GLN A 179 4.70 -5.02 13.49
N GLY A 180 4.46 -4.89 14.78
CA GLY A 180 4.82 -3.69 15.55
C GLY A 180 3.79 -2.56 15.52
N LEU A 181 2.78 -2.60 14.64
CA LEU A 181 1.62 -1.70 14.72
C LEU A 181 0.65 -2.20 15.80
N SER A 182 0.03 -1.27 16.53
CA SER A 182 -0.94 -1.66 17.56
C SER A 182 -2.31 -2.03 16.96
N PRO A 183 -3.09 -2.90 17.62
CA PRO A 183 -4.48 -3.19 17.24
C PRO A 183 -5.41 -1.98 17.30
N ARG A 184 -4.99 -0.87 17.93
CA ARG A 184 -5.77 0.37 18.02
C ARG A 184 -5.45 1.32 16.86
N SER A 185 -4.85 0.81 15.79
CA SER A 185 -4.54 1.61 14.62
C SER A 185 -5.84 2.05 13.94
N THR A 186 -5.91 3.32 13.54
CA THR A 186 -7.08 3.93 12.89
C THR A 186 -6.74 4.43 11.50
N GLY A 187 -7.74 4.98 10.81
CA GLY A 187 -7.62 5.49 9.45
C GLY A 187 -8.05 4.47 8.41
N LEU A 188 -8.08 4.90 7.16
CA LEU A 188 -8.73 4.19 6.07
C LEU A 188 -8.23 2.75 5.86
N ILE A 189 -6.97 2.48 6.20
CA ILE A 189 -6.38 1.13 6.17
C ILE A 189 -6.12 0.60 7.59
N GLY A 190 -5.85 1.49 8.55
CA GLY A 190 -5.50 1.10 9.92
C GLY A 190 -6.58 0.28 10.62
N GLU A 191 -7.86 0.57 10.37
CA GLU A 191 -8.98 -0.18 10.95
C GLU A 191 -8.99 -1.66 10.56
N PHE A 192 -8.39 -2.00 9.42
CA PHE A 192 -8.34 -3.36 8.91
C PHE A 192 -7.14 -4.16 9.44
N LEU A 193 -6.34 -3.58 10.34
CA LEU A 193 -5.17 -4.23 10.92
C LEU A 193 -5.51 -5.17 12.08
N GLU A 194 -6.65 -4.97 12.74
CA GLU A 194 -7.07 -5.85 13.83
C GLU A 194 -7.48 -7.24 13.28
N PRO A 195 -7.10 -8.35 13.94
CA PRO A 195 -7.64 -9.66 13.61
C PRO A 195 -9.17 -9.66 13.73
N ASN A 196 -9.86 -10.11 12.68
CA ASN A 196 -11.32 -10.07 12.60
C ASN A 196 -11.92 -8.65 12.54
N ALA A 197 -11.18 -7.67 12.00
CA ALA A 197 -11.65 -6.30 11.79
C ALA A 197 -12.99 -6.23 11.02
N TYR A 198 -13.24 -7.20 10.14
CA TYR A 198 -14.51 -7.31 9.40
C TYR A 198 -15.04 -8.75 9.39
N THR A 199 -16.15 -9.01 8.71
CA THR A 199 -16.61 -10.35 8.39
C THR A 199 -17.21 -10.35 7.00
N VAL A 200 -16.83 -11.33 6.17
CA VAL A 200 -17.44 -11.52 4.85
C VAL A 200 -18.45 -12.65 4.93
N LYS A 201 -19.73 -12.31 4.80
CA LYS A 201 -20.83 -13.28 4.77
C LYS A 201 -21.24 -13.55 3.33
N PHE A 202 -20.85 -14.70 2.81
CA PHE A 202 -21.22 -15.12 1.46
C PHE A 202 -22.72 -15.33 1.34
N LEU A 203 -23.35 -14.68 0.36
CA LEU A 203 -24.75 -14.85 0.01
C LEU A 203 -24.89 -15.88 -1.11
N ASP A 204 -23.99 -15.82 -2.09
CA ASP A 204 -23.82 -16.80 -3.17
C ASP A 204 -22.38 -16.79 -3.71
N GLU A 205 -22.15 -17.31 -4.92
CA GLU A 205 -20.81 -17.40 -5.54
C GLU A 205 -20.21 -16.02 -5.89
N ASP A 206 -21.06 -15.05 -6.22
CA ASP A 206 -20.67 -13.73 -6.71
C ASP A 206 -21.03 -12.60 -5.74
N ASN A 207 -21.86 -12.84 -4.73
CA ASN A 207 -22.35 -11.82 -3.80
C ASN A 207 -22.02 -12.13 -2.33
N ALA A 208 -21.66 -11.10 -1.56
CA ALA A 208 -21.42 -11.17 -0.13
C ALA A 208 -21.88 -9.89 0.59
N GLU A 209 -22.07 -10.01 1.91
CA GLU A 209 -22.28 -8.89 2.82
C GLU A 209 -21.02 -8.73 3.69
N ILE A 210 -20.39 -7.56 3.64
CA ILE A 210 -19.27 -7.19 4.51
C ILE A 210 -19.84 -6.55 5.77
N ILE A 211 -19.47 -7.10 6.92
CA ILE A 211 -19.83 -6.57 8.23
C ILE A 211 -18.58 -5.91 8.82
N LEU A 212 -18.63 -4.60 9.03
CA LEU A 212 -17.55 -3.78 9.59
C LEU A 212 -18.17 -2.80 10.60
N ASN A 213 -17.63 -2.73 11.82
CA ASN A 213 -18.10 -1.83 12.88
C ASN A 213 -19.62 -1.91 13.14
N GLY A 214 -20.23 -3.09 12.97
CA GLY A 214 -21.67 -3.31 13.10
C GLY A 214 -22.53 -2.85 11.91
N GLY A 215 -21.93 -2.14 10.95
CA GLY A 215 -22.51 -1.86 9.64
C GLY A 215 -22.48 -3.06 8.70
N LYS A 216 -23.24 -2.95 7.62
CA LYS A 216 -23.38 -3.97 6.57
C LYS A 216 -23.24 -3.29 5.23
N LEU A 217 -22.44 -3.88 4.34
CA LEU A 217 -22.13 -3.35 3.02
C LEU A 217 -22.26 -4.48 2.01
N ASP A 218 -22.99 -4.24 0.93
CA ASP A 218 -23.08 -5.21 -0.16
C ASP A 218 -21.77 -5.24 -0.96
N ALA A 219 -21.32 -6.43 -1.31
CA ALA A 219 -20.09 -6.63 -2.05
C ALA A 219 -20.24 -7.70 -3.13
N THR A 220 -19.60 -7.47 -4.28
CA THR A 220 -19.61 -8.39 -5.41
C THR A 220 -18.20 -8.90 -5.68
N LYS A 221 -18.07 -10.20 -5.94
CA LYS A 221 -16.79 -10.81 -6.34
C LYS A 221 -16.49 -10.44 -7.78
N LYS A 222 -15.42 -9.69 -8.00
CA LYS A 222 -14.97 -9.36 -9.36
C LYS A 222 -13.48 -9.04 -9.40
N GLU A 223 -12.93 -8.99 -10.61
CA GLU A 223 -11.61 -8.42 -10.84
C GLU A 223 -11.66 -6.91 -10.57
N PHE A 224 -10.71 -6.41 -9.77
CA PHE A 224 -10.66 -5.01 -9.38
C PHE A 224 -9.27 -4.45 -9.66
N HIS A 225 -9.18 -3.67 -10.74
CA HIS A 225 -7.94 -3.04 -11.23
C HIS A 225 -6.77 -4.02 -11.45
N ARG A 226 -5.88 -4.13 -10.45
CA ARG A 226 -4.67 -4.96 -10.51
C ARG A 226 -4.71 -6.17 -9.58
N ALA A 227 -5.78 -6.29 -8.79
CA ALA A 227 -5.99 -7.39 -7.88
C ALA A 227 -6.86 -8.47 -8.55
N ALA A 228 -6.38 -9.72 -8.48
CA ALA A 228 -7.19 -10.87 -8.86
C ALA A 228 -8.18 -11.16 -7.73
N GLU A 229 -9.47 -11.21 -8.07
CA GLU A 229 -10.59 -11.63 -7.22
C GLU A 229 -10.62 -11.04 -5.79
N CYS A 230 -11.32 -9.92 -5.61
CA CYS A 230 -11.69 -9.41 -4.29
C CYS A 230 -13.19 -9.12 -4.20
N TRP A 231 -13.68 -8.96 -2.98
CA TRP A 231 -15.05 -8.51 -2.70
C TRP A 231 -15.09 -6.99 -2.85
N VAL A 232 -15.73 -6.51 -3.91
CA VAL A 232 -15.76 -5.08 -4.26
C VAL A 232 -17.01 -4.42 -3.70
N VAL A 233 -16.84 -3.32 -2.99
CA VAL A 233 -17.90 -2.41 -2.52
C VAL A 233 -18.00 -1.24 -3.51
N GLU A 234 -19.10 -1.16 -4.27
CA GLU A 234 -19.26 -0.17 -5.36
C GLU A 234 -20.07 1.07 -4.97
N ASP A 235 -21.26 0.88 -4.40
CA ASP A 235 -22.30 1.93 -4.44
C ASP A 235 -22.61 2.57 -3.08
N ASP A 236 -22.04 2.07 -1.97
CA ASP A 236 -22.32 2.56 -0.61
C ASP A 236 -21.10 3.18 0.07
N LEU A 237 -20.26 3.88 -0.71
CA LEU A 237 -19.03 4.52 -0.20
C LEU A 237 -19.30 5.59 0.86
N ALA A 238 -20.47 6.24 0.82
CA ALA A 238 -20.88 7.16 1.88
C ALA A 238 -21.08 6.42 3.21
N GLN A 239 -21.80 5.29 3.18
CA GLN A 239 -21.97 4.43 4.35
C GLN A 239 -20.65 3.79 4.79
N PHE A 240 -19.81 3.35 3.84
CA PHE A 240 -18.46 2.85 4.11
C PHE A 240 -17.60 3.90 4.82
N ASN A 241 -17.63 5.14 4.35
CA ASN A 241 -16.89 6.25 4.94
C ASN A 241 -17.43 6.61 6.32
N ASP A 242 -18.74 6.50 6.56
CA ASP A 242 -19.32 6.72 7.88
C ASP A 242 -18.92 5.59 8.84
N LEU A 243 -18.79 4.36 8.36
CA LEU A 243 -18.35 3.21 9.16
C LEU A 243 -16.86 3.23 9.53
N ILE A 244 -16.04 4.01 8.81
CA ILE A 244 -14.56 4.14 9.00
C ILE A 244 -14.19 5.47 9.68
N LYS A 245 -15.18 6.25 10.12
CA LYS A 245 -14.96 7.55 10.77
C LYS A 245 -15.31 7.57 12.26
N GLU A 246 -15.90 6.50 12.79
CA GLU A 246 -16.26 6.36 14.21
C GLU A 246 -15.20 5.60 15.01
#